data_AF-E4X874-F1
#
_entry.id   AF-E4X874-F1
#
_cell.length_a   1.000
_cell.length_b   1.000
_cell.length_c   1.000
_cell.angle_alpha   90.00
_cell.angle_beta   90.00
_cell.angle_gamma   90.00
#
_symmetry.space_group_name_H-M   'P 1'
#
loop_
_entity.id
_entity.type
_entity.pdbx_description
1 polymer ?
#
loop_
_entity_poly.entity_id
_entity_poly.type
_entity_poly.pdbx_seq_one_letter_code
_entity_poly.pdbx_strand_id
1 'polypeptide(L)'
;MYALDSDLETARSGFINYGQVVQLVSESAGLSLPPTIIHKCELALAKTDCKEPVSQLHRVALEFIRPSISIGETSRYFLENDHGKVAIYEAKLDDVDSVSLPDGCFWTILSAAKKNFIWTGDEHGVIFPTCEEILIIVDEEEPMIELVGQNFTNEFEIWFDSVPLKTTFLNSRRLRGLIPSLNDIKPNWRGQLDTVSVHVNLVLKRNALCVATGMLFKFTPVELTEECAFSYEAGNSNDPPCVQIN
;
A
#
# COMPACT_ATOMS: atom_id res chain seq x y z
N MET A 1 -9.59 25.54 -11.57
CA MET A 1 -9.28 24.28 -12.29
C MET A 1 -8.03 24.58 -13.09
N TYR A 2 -6.85 24.34 -12.51
CA TYR A 2 -5.59 24.55 -13.22
C TYR A 2 -5.36 23.31 -14.08
N ALA A 3 -5.35 23.51 -15.40
CA ALA A 3 -4.88 22.49 -16.33
C ALA A 3 -3.42 22.18 -15.96
N LEU A 4 -3.13 20.90 -15.75
CA LEU A 4 -1.78 20.41 -15.56
C LEU A 4 -1.04 20.63 -16.89
N ASP A 5 -0.06 21.54 -16.90
CA ASP A 5 0.91 21.60 -18.00
C ASP A 5 1.63 20.24 -18.07
N SER A 6 1.62 19.66 -19.25
CA SER A 6 2.01 18.29 -19.58
C SER A 6 3.50 17.96 -19.42
N ASP A 7 4.30 18.85 -18.82
CA ASP A 7 5.77 18.80 -18.86
C ASP A 7 6.41 18.59 -17.47
N LEU A 8 5.64 18.30 -16.41
CA LEU A 8 6.16 18.03 -15.06
C LEU A 8 5.95 16.57 -14.59
N GLU A 9 5.79 15.61 -15.50
CA GLU A 9 5.59 14.19 -15.16
C GLU A 9 6.89 13.38 -15.24
N THR A 10 7.88 13.71 -14.43
CA THR A 10 8.94 12.72 -14.14
C THR A 10 9.22 12.73 -12.66
N ALA A 11 8.47 11.90 -11.93
CA ALA A 11 8.78 11.56 -10.55
C ALA A 11 10.22 11.05 -10.49
N ARG A 12 11.08 11.79 -9.78
CA ARG A 12 12.48 11.40 -9.61
C ARG A 12 12.58 10.39 -8.47
N SER A 13 13.25 9.28 -8.71
CA SER A 13 13.58 8.32 -7.66
C SER A 13 14.72 8.88 -6.78
N GLY A 14 14.55 8.85 -5.46
CA GLY A 14 15.55 9.31 -4.50
C GLY A 14 14.95 9.81 -3.18
N PHE A 15 15.82 10.22 -2.26
CA PHE A 15 15.41 10.91 -1.04
C PHE A 15 14.98 12.35 -1.34
N ILE A 16 13.99 12.82 -0.59
CA ILE A 16 13.55 14.23 -0.62
C ILE A 16 14.58 15.05 0.16
N ASN A 17 15.12 16.09 -0.46
CA ASN A 17 15.98 17.08 0.17
C ASN A 17 15.26 18.42 0.30
N TYR A 18 15.64 19.22 1.28
CA TYR A 18 15.13 20.58 1.43
C TYR A 18 15.42 21.45 0.20
N GLY A 19 14.51 22.37 -0.09
CA GLY A 19 14.55 23.25 -1.25
C GLY A 19 14.29 22.55 -2.58
N GLN A 20 13.82 21.30 -2.58
CA GLN A 20 13.31 20.62 -3.76
C GLN A 20 11.81 20.85 -3.92
N VAL A 21 11.35 20.75 -5.17
CA VAL A 21 9.93 20.75 -5.51
C VAL A 21 9.34 19.37 -5.23
N VAL A 22 8.27 19.34 -4.45
CA VAL A 22 7.51 18.14 -4.09
C VAL A 22 6.04 18.34 -4.45
N GLN A 23 5.39 17.23 -4.81
CA GLN A 23 3.95 17.18 -5.05
C GLN A 23 3.29 16.30 -3.99
N LEU A 24 2.36 16.89 -3.25
CA LEU A 24 1.59 16.20 -2.23
C LEU A 24 0.29 15.70 -2.85
N VAL A 25 0.12 14.39 -2.88
CA VAL A 25 -1.04 13.72 -3.45
C VAL A 25 -1.75 12.92 -2.36
N SER A 26 -3.05 13.12 -2.22
CA SER A 26 -3.90 12.34 -1.32
C SER A 26 -4.14 10.95 -1.90
N GLU A 27 -3.76 9.91 -1.17
CA GLU A 27 -4.00 8.50 -1.56
C GLU A 27 -5.49 8.19 -1.70
N SER A 28 -6.34 8.73 -0.82
CA SER A 28 -7.77 8.40 -0.78
C SER A 28 -8.62 9.21 -1.74
N ALA A 29 -8.30 10.49 -1.96
CA ALA A 29 -9.10 11.38 -2.80
C ALA A 29 -8.52 11.56 -4.21
N GLY A 30 -7.27 11.14 -4.44
CA GLY A 30 -6.55 11.42 -5.71
C GLY A 30 -6.29 12.91 -5.96
N LEU A 31 -6.60 13.78 -4.99
CA LEU A 31 -6.39 15.21 -5.08
C LEU A 31 -4.92 15.54 -4.79
N SER A 32 -4.36 16.49 -5.53
CA SER A 32 -3.01 16.99 -5.28
C SER A 32 -3.02 18.48 -4.94
N LEU A 33 -2.08 18.87 -4.07
CA LEU A 33 -1.74 20.28 -3.94
C LEU A 33 -0.93 20.73 -5.17
N PRO A 34 -0.98 22.03 -5.52
CA PRO A 34 -0.03 22.60 -6.48
C PRO A 34 1.42 22.29 -6.10
N PRO A 35 2.37 22.31 -7.05
CA PRO A 35 3.78 22.07 -6.75
C PRO A 35 4.29 22.96 -5.61
N THR A 36 4.92 22.34 -4.62
CA THR A 36 5.41 23.02 -3.41
C THR A 36 6.90 22.82 -3.22
N ILE A 37 7.58 23.79 -2.62
CA ILE A 37 8.97 23.67 -2.16
C ILE A 37 8.95 23.37 -0.66
N ILE A 38 9.70 22.35 -0.25
CA ILE A 38 9.81 21.98 1.16
C ILE A 38 10.99 22.69 1.84
N HIS A 39 10.72 23.39 2.93
CA HIS A 39 11.72 24.16 3.70
C HIS A 39 11.98 23.56 5.07
N LYS A 40 13.25 23.58 5.50
CA LYS A 40 13.63 23.25 6.88
C LYS A 40 13.25 24.40 7.77
N CYS A 41 12.57 24.11 8.88
CA CYS A 41 12.15 25.15 9.82
C CYS A 41 12.86 24.99 11.16
N GLU A 42 13.38 26.10 11.67
CA GLU A 42 14.00 26.22 12.98
C GLU A 42 13.39 27.42 13.69
N LEU A 43 12.89 27.21 14.91
CA LEU A 43 12.11 28.22 15.63
C LEU A 43 10.93 28.72 14.77
N ALA A 44 10.85 30.03 14.54
CA ALA A 44 9.84 30.68 13.71
C ALA A 44 10.35 31.04 12.30
N LEU A 45 11.42 30.39 11.83
CA LEU A 45 12.08 30.68 10.56
C LEU A 45 12.06 29.46 9.62
N ALA A 46 11.69 29.68 8.37
CA ALA A 46 11.89 28.74 7.27
C ALA A 46 13.18 29.08 6.52
N LYS A 47 14.13 28.15 6.46
CA LYS A 47 15.42 28.32 5.78
C LYS A 47 15.29 28.07 4.28
N THR A 48 15.87 28.94 3.46
CA THR A 48 15.76 28.86 1.99
C THR A 48 16.99 28.25 1.32
N ASP A 49 18.13 28.23 2.00
CA ASP A 49 19.43 27.75 1.53
C ASP A 49 19.71 26.27 1.85
N CYS A 50 18.91 25.65 2.72
CA CYS A 50 19.12 24.27 3.16
C CYS A 50 18.88 23.24 2.04
N LYS A 51 19.84 22.32 1.85
CA LYS A 51 19.81 21.22 0.86
C LYS A 51 19.98 19.82 1.46
N GLU A 52 19.86 19.70 2.79
CA GLU A 52 19.98 18.43 3.49
C GLU A 52 18.79 17.49 3.20
N PRO A 53 18.95 16.16 3.35
CA PRO A 53 17.84 15.23 3.33
C PRO A 53 16.78 15.53 4.40
N VAL A 54 15.51 15.34 4.03
CA VAL A 54 14.40 15.46 4.96
C VAL A 54 14.30 14.19 5.79
N SER A 55 14.26 14.34 7.12
CA SER A 55 14.17 13.24 8.08
C SER A 55 12.83 13.22 8.80
N GLN A 56 12.56 12.09 9.46
CA GLN A 56 11.35 11.88 10.27
C GLN A 56 11.23 12.92 11.38
N LEU A 57 10.00 13.36 11.63
CA LEU A 57 9.62 14.30 12.68
C LEU A 57 10.25 15.70 12.56
N HIS A 58 10.87 16.03 11.43
CA HIS A 58 11.33 17.39 11.17
C HIS A 58 10.16 18.36 11.07
N ARG A 59 10.39 19.59 11.53
CA ARG A 59 9.51 20.74 11.33
C ARG A 59 9.80 21.34 9.95
N VAL A 60 8.77 21.46 9.12
CA VAL A 60 8.87 21.90 7.73
C VAL A 60 7.82 22.96 7.39
N ALA A 61 8.07 23.74 6.35
CA ALA A 61 7.11 24.64 5.74
C ALA A 61 7.02 24.33 4.24
N LEU A 62 5.85 24.58 3.65
CA LEU A 62 5.57 24.25 2.25
C LEU A 62 5.24 25.54 1.50
N GLU A 63 6.15 25.96 0.63
CA GLU A 63 6.01 27.16 -0.21
C GLU A 63 5.36 26.77 -1.55
N PHE A 64 4.30 27.44 -1.99
CA PHE A 64 3.70 27.21 -3.28
C PHE A 64 4.49 27.88 -4.40
N ILE A 65 4.77 27.14 -5.48
CA ILE A 65 5.37 27.72 -6.69
C ILE A 65 4.28 28.49 -7.45
N ARG A 66 4.50 29.78 -7.68
CA ARG A 66 3.71 30.54 -8.66
C ARG A 66 4.52 30.78 -9.93
N PRO A 67 3.87 30.73 -11.11
CA PRO A 67 4.40 31.42 -12.27
C PRO A 67 4.46 32.91 -11.93
N SER A 68 5.66 33.49 -11.98
CA SER A 68 5.86 34.93 -11.81
C SER A 68 5.16 35.65 -12.96
N ILE A 69 3.95 36.15 -12.72
CA ILE A 69 3.14 36.83 -13.76
C ILE A 69 3.33 38.35 -13.71
N SER A 70 4.08 38.90 -12.75
CA SER A 70 4.38 40.33 -12.73
C SER A 70 5.75 40.64 -12.13
N ILE A 71 6.51 41.46 -12.85
CA ILE A 71 7.78 42.03 -12.43
C ILE A 71 7.51 42.90 -11.19
N GLY A 72 7.84 42.42 -10.00
CA GLY A 72 7.81 43.20 -8.76
C GLY A 72 7.06 42.59 -7.59
N GLU A 73 6.35 41.48 -7.74
CA GLU A 73 5.75 40.78 -6.59
C GLU A 73 6.79 39.88 -5.90
N THR A 74 7.30 40.35 -4.76
CA THR A 74 8.24 39.66 -3.85
C THR A 74 7.51 39.04 -2.65
N SER A 75 6.31 38.50 -2.85
CA SER A 75 5.60 37.75 -1.81
C SER A 75 5.76 36.25 -2.03
N ARG A 76 6.03 35.52 -0.95
CA ARG A 76 6.06 34.05 -0.95
C ARG A 76 4.78 33.53 -0.31
N TYR A 77 4.29 32.40 -0.78
CA TYR A 77 3.01 31.85 -0.33
C TYR A 77 3.22 30.49 0.33
N PHE A 78 2.78 30.34 1.57
CA PHE A 78 2.99 29.14 2.36
C PHE A 78 1.67 28.44 2.69
N LEU A 79 1.72 27.12 2.81
CA LEU A 79 0.61 26.33 3.33
C LEU A 79 0.44 26.59 4.83
N GLU A 80 -0.75 27.05 5.20
CA GLU A 80 -1.08 27.37 6.59
C GLU A 80 -2.29 26.55 7.08
N ASN A 81 -2.26 26.18 8.36
CA ASN A 81 -3.42 25.77 9.12
C ASN A 81 -3.99 26.95 9.91
N ASP A 82 -4.98 27.62 9.32
CA ASP A 82 -5.72 28.70 9.96
C ASP A 82 -6.90 28.13 10.75
N HIS A 83 -6.72 27.96 12.07
CA HIS A 83 -7.76 27.48 12.99
C HIS A 83 -8.50 26.20 12.53
N GLY A 84 -7.77 25.23 11.98
CA GLY A 84 -8.31 23.96 11.50
C GLY A 84 -8.70 23.94 10.03
N LYS A 85 -8.48 25.05 9.31
CA LYS A 85 -8.71 25.14 7.85
C LYS A 85 -7.38 25.28 7.13
N VAL A 86 -7.25 24.55 6.03
CA VAL A 86 -6.10 24.69 5.13
C VAL A 86 -6.27 25.99 4.34
N ALA A 87 -5.30 26.89 4.49
CA ALA A 87 -5.26 28.21 3.87
C ALA A 87 -3.88 28.49 3.25
N ILE A 88 -3.77 29.62 2.56
CA ILE A 88 -2.50 30.12 2.01
C ILE A 88 -2.12 31.38 2.78
N TYR A 89 -0.95 31.37 3.38
CA TYR A 89 -0.35 32.52 4.04
C TYR A 89 0.57 33.27 3.09
N GLU A 90 0.41 34.59 2.97
CA GLU A 90 1.32 35.45 2.21
C GLU A 90 2.42 35.99 3.13
N ALA A 91 3.65 35.48 2.95
CA ALA A 91 4.83 35.92 3.67
C ALA A 91 5.55 37.04 2.92
N LYS A 92 5.97 38.05 3.68
CA LYS A 92 6.87 39.10 3.19
C LYS A 92 8.31 38.62 3.26
N LEU A 93 9.11 39.01 2.29
CA LEU A 93 10.55 38.74 2.26
C LEU A 93 11.25 39.63 3.32
N ASP A 94 11.59 39.03 4.46
CA ASP A 94 12.27 39.72 5.56
C ASP A 94 13.80 39.63 5.46
N ASP A 95 14.33 38.48 5.04
CA ASP A 95 15.77 38.19 4.96
C ASP A 95 16.10 37.38 3.70
N VAL A 96 17.36 37.38 3.28
CA VAL A 96 17.83 36.72 2.04
C VAL A 96 17.76 35.20 2.17
N ASP A 97 18.09 34.66 3.36
CA ASP A 97 18.30 33.23 3.59
C ASP A 97 17.22 32.58 4.47
N SER A 98 16.29 33.37 5.03
CA SER A 98 15.20 32.87 5.85
C SER A 98 13.92 33.69 5.77
N VAL A 99 12.79 33.06 6.04
CA VAL A 99 11.47 33.71 6.06
C VAL A 99 10.82 33.48 7.41
N SER A 100 10.37 34.55 8.07
CA SER A 100 9.61 34.44 9.32
C SER A 100 8.16 34.04 9.04
N LEU A 101 7.69 32.98 9.70
CA LEU A 101 6.36 32.42 9.47
C LEU A 101 5.60 32.27 10.80
N PRO A 102 4.26 32.41 10.78
CA PRO A 102 3.43 32.12 11.94
C PRO A 102 3.39 30.62 12.25
N ASP A 103 3.00 30.28 13.48
CA ASP A 103 3.00 28.88 13.93
C ASP A 103 2.13 27.95 13.07
N GLY A 104 1.05 28.46 12.47
CA GLY A 104 0.17 27.71 11.58
C GLY A 104 0.81 27.24 10.26
N CYS A 105 1.95 27.82 9.86
CA CYS A 105 2.66 27.43 8.63
C CYS A 105 3.62 26.26 8.81
N PHE A 106 3.81 25.78 10.05
CA PHE A 106 4.76 24.72 10.33
C PHE A 106 4.08 23.37 10.47
N TRP A 107 4.65 22.39 9.78
CA TRP A 107 4.15 21.03 9.70
C TRP A 107 5.21 20.07 10.20
N THR A 108 4.79 18.96 10.80
CA THR A 108 5.71 17.86 11.14
C THR A 108 5.56 16.78 10.08
N ILE A 109 6.67 16.45 9.41
CA ILE A 109 6.68 15.41 8.37
C ILE A 109 7.06 14.05 8.98
N LEU A 110 6.34 13.01 8.59
CA LEU A 110 6.66 11.63 8.94
C LEU A 110 6.21 10.67 7.83
N SER A 111 6.92 9.57 7.66
CA SER A 111 6.52 8.49 6.77
C SER A 111 5.48 7.63 7.47
N ALA A 112 4.37 7.39 6.79
CA ALA A 112 3.33 6.49 7.24
C ALA A 112 3.28 5.26 6.32
N ALA A 113 3.03 4.10 6.91
CA ALA A 113 2.69 2.88 6.20
C ALA A 113 1.26 2.48 6.56
N LYS A 114 0.48 2.05 5.57
CA LYS A 114 -0.91 1.63 5.74
C LYS A 114 -1.03 0.15 5.42
N LYS A 115 -1.78 -0.57 6.25
CA LYS A 115 -2.14 -1.98 6.03
C LYS A 115 -3.65 -2.14 6.13
N ASN A 116 -4.25 -2.69 5.10
CA ASN A 116 -5.70 -2.92 5.03
C ASN A 116 -6.00 -4.39 5.29
N PHE A 117 -7.09 -4.63 6.01
CA PHE A 117 -7.61 -5.97 6.27
C PHE A 117 -9.05 -6.02 5.79
N ILE A 118 -9.42 -7.13 5.14
CA ILE A 118 -10.80 -7.42 4.73
C ILE A 118 -11.17 -8.73 5.42
N TRP A 119 -12.28 -8.74 6.16
CA TRP A 119 -12.73 -9.91 6.89
C TRP A 119 -14.25 -10.06 6.92
N THR A 120 -14.69 -11.26 7.25
CA THR A 120 -16.10 -11.59 7.56
C THR A 120 -16.15 -12.50 8.78
N GLY A 121 -17.14 -12.29 9.66
CA GLY A 121 -17.25 -12.99 10.96
C GLY A 121 -16.81 -12.12 12.14
N ASP A 122 -16.79 -12.72 13.33
CA ASP A 122 -16.50 -12.03 14.60
C ASP A 122 -14.98 -11.80 14.79
N GLU A 123 -14.54 -10.55 14.85
CA GLU A 123 -13.14 -10.17 15.05
C GLU A 123 -12.67 -10.06 16.51
N HIS A 124 -13.55 -10.28 17.50
CA HIS A 124 -13.21 -10.01 18.90
C HIS A 124 -11.95 -10.78 19.36
N GLY A 125 -10.94 -10.02 19.80
CA GLY A 125 -9.69 -10.55 20.32
C GLY A 125 -8.83 -11.27 19.27
N VAL A 126 -9.00 -10.95 17.99
CA VAL A 126 -8.17 -11.50 16.91
C VAL A 126 -6.99 -10.57 16.61
N ILE A 127 -5.80 -11.15 16.55
CA ILE A 127 -4.63 -10.52 15.95
C ILE A 127 -4.67 -10.87 14.46
N PHE A 128 -4.92 -9.88 13.59
CA PHE A 128 -5.10 -10.15 12.17
C PHE A 128 -3.80 -10.65 11.52
N PRO A 129 -3.88 -11.76 10.77
CA PRO A 129 -2.76 -12.31 10.03
C PRO A 129 -2.52 -11.50 8.77
N THR A 130 -1.27 -11.46 8.31
CA THR A 130 -0.93 -10.76 7.08
C THR A 130 -0.11 -11.67 6.20
N CYS A 131 -0.58 -11.90 4.97
CA CYS A 131 0.16 -12.64 3.96
C CYS A 131 1.00 -11.67 3.14
N GLU A 132 2.29 -11.97 2.99
CA GLU A 132 3.26 -11.15 2.24
C GLU A 132 3.65 -11.85 0.93
N GLU A 133 3.74 -13.18 0.95
CA GLU A 133 4.14 -13.99 -0.20
C GLU A 133 3.51 -15.40 -0.13
N ILE A 134 3.28 -16.00 -1.30
CA ILE A 134 2.93 -17.43 -1.46
C ILE A 134 4.10 -18.13 -2.14
N LEU A 135 4.61 -19.17 -1.51
CA LEU A 135 5.58 -20.08 -2.09
C LEU A 135 4.88 -21.38 -2.47
N ILE A 136 5.26 -21.94 -3.62
CA ILE A 136 4.79 -23.24 -4.07
C ILE A 136 5.90 -24.24 -3.86
N ILE A 137 5.61 -25.29 -3.10
CA ILE A 137 6.53 -26.38 -2.82
C ILE A 137 6.02 -27.57 -3.62
N VAL A 138 6.74 -27.90 -4.69
CA VAL A 138 6.51 -29.12 -5.46
C VAL A 138 7.54 -30.12 -4.99
N ASP A 139 7.11 -31.09 -4.18
CA ASP A 139 7.86 -32.33 -3.96
C ASP A 139 7.29 -33.45 -4.85
N GLU A 140 7.92 -34.63 -4.83
CA GLU A 140 7.54 -35.74 -5.71
C GLU A 140 6.22 -36.43 -5.30
N GLU A 141 5.69 -36.18 -4.09
CA GLU A 141 4.51 -36.86 -3.56
C GLU A 141 3.25 -35.98 -3.58
N GLU A 142 3.31 -34.75 -3.06
CA GLU A 142 2.14 -33.91 -2.83
C GLU A 142 2.46 -32.40 -2.92
N PRO A 143 1.94 -31.66 -3.92
CA PRO A 143 2.22 -30.24 -4.05
C PRO A 143 1.58 -29.45 -2.89
N MET A 144 2.35 -28.53 -2.31
CA MET A 144 1.94 -27.71 -1.18
C MET A 144 2.10 -26.23 -1.46
N ILE A 145 1.25 -25.41 -0.83
CA ILE A 145 1.48 -23.98 -0.69
C ILE A 145 2.06 -23.65 0.68
N GLU A 146 2.95 -22.69 0.73
CA GLU A 146 3.45 -22.09 1.95
C GLU A 146 3.18 -20.58 1.93
N LEU A 147 2.35 -20.12 2.86
CA LEU A 147 2.11 -18.70 3.08
C LEU A 147 3.21 -18.14 3.96
N VAL A 148 3.85 -17.07 3.51
CA VAL A 148 4.85 -16.31 4.27
C VAL A 148 4.22 -14.98 4.69
N GLY A 149 4.33 -14.66 5.98
CA GLY A 149 3.62 -13.53 6.54
C GLY A 149 3.95 -13.23 7.99
N GLN A 150 2.93 -12.73 8.70
CA GLN A 150 3.01 -12.38 10.13
C GLN A 150 1.69 -12.73 10.85
N ASN A 151 1.80 -12.91 12.16
CA ASN A 151 0.68 -13.19 13.08
C ASN A 151 -0.12 -14.45 12.75
N PHE A 152 0.50 -15.45 12.14
CA PHE A 152 -0.14 -16.75 12.01
C PHE A 152 -0.18 -17.48 13.35
N THR A 153 -1.20 -18.30 13.52
CA THR A 153 -1.41 -19.18 14.68
C THR A 153 -1.83 -20.56 14.17
N ASN A 154 -1.79 -21.57 15.03
CA ASN A 154 -2.30 -22.92 14.71
C ASN A 154 -3.83 -22.99 14.58
N GLU A 155 -4.53 -21.92 14.92
CA GLU A 155 -5.98 -21.80 14.77
C GLU A 155 -6.39 -21.36 13.36
N PHE A 156 -5.47 -20.80 12.57
CA PHE A 156 -5.75 -20.46 11.18
C PHE A 156 -5.67 -21.69 10.27
N GLU A 157 -6.58 -21.74 9.32
CA GLU A 157 -6.64 -22.69 8.23
C GLU A 157 -6.61 -21.93 6.90
N ILE A 158 -5.86 -22.46 5.94
CA ILE A 158 -5.82 -21.89 4.59
C ILE A 158 -7.01 -22.42 3.81
N TRP A 159 -7.71 -21.52 3.13
CA TRP A 159 -8.86 -21.84 2.30
C TRP A 159 -8.64 -21.32 0.88
N PHE A 160 -8.98 -22.16 -0.11
CA PHE A 160 -9.12 -21.77 -1.51
C PHE A 160 -10.58 -21.50 -1.79
N ASP A 161 -10.94 -20.22 -1.89
CA ASP A 161 -12.32 -19.75 -1.88
C ASP A 161 -13.12 -20.37 -0.70
N SER A 162 -13.94 -21.38 -0.99
CA SER A 162 -14.77 -22.11 -0.02
C SER A 162 -14.23 -23.50 0.35
N VAL A 163 -13.06 -23.89 -0.14
CA VAL A 163 -12.46 -25.22 0.08
C VAL A 163 -11.34 -25.12 1.13
N PRO A 164 -11.49 -25.75 2.31
CA PRO A 164 -10.43 -25.80 3.31
C PRO A 164 -9.27 -26.69 2.85
N LEU A 165 -8.04 -26.25 3.12
CA LEU A 165 -6.83 -27.04 2.89
C LEU A 165 -6.36 -27.69 4.19
N LYS A 166 -5.75 -28.88 4.06
CA LYS A 166 -5.05 -29.54 5.17
C LYS A 166 -3.86 -28.68 5.59
N THR A 167 -4.09 -27.84 6.60
CA THR A 167 -3.15 -26.79 7.00
C THR A 167 -2.28 -27.22 8.18
N THR A 168 -0.97 -27.05 8.02
CA THR A 168 0.06 -27.26 9.04
C THR A 168 0.66 -25.92 9.44
N PHE A 169 0.60 -25.62 10.74
CA PHE A 169 1.26 -24.44 11.31
C PHE A 169 2.74 -24.73 11.56
N LEU A 170 3.62 -23.96 10.93
CA LEU A 170 5.06 -24.07 11.13
C LEU A 170 5.53 -23.08 12.20
N ASN A 171 5.17 -21.81 12.06
CA ASN A 171 5.46 -20.75 13.03
C ASN A 171 4.61 -19.51 12.73
N SER A 172 4.76 -18.45 13.54
CA SER A 172 3.98 -17.20 13.40
C SER A 172 4.17 -16.44 12.08
N ARG A 173 5.10 -16.89 11.23
CA ARG A 173 5.36 -16.33 9.90
C ARG A 173 5.11 -17.31 8.76
N ARG A 174 4.85 -18.59 9.04
CA ARG A 174 4.67 -19.62 8.00
C ARG A 174 3.52 -20.57 8.30
N LEU A 175 2.59 -20.66 7.36
CA LEU A 175 1.52 -21.66 7.30
C LEU A 175 1.67 -22.47 6.02
N ARG A 176 1.50 -23.79 6.09
CA ARG A 176 1.59 -24.66 4.92
C ARG A 176 0.27 -25.39 4.70
N GLY A 177 -0.18 -25.49 3.46
CA GLY A 177 -1.42 -26.19 3.10
C GLY A 177 -1.18 -27.13 1.93
N LEU A 178 -1.75 -28.33 1.99
CA LEU A 178 -1.78 -29.25 0.86
C LEU A 178 -2.66 -28.67 -0.26
N ILE A 179 -2.16 -28.59 -1.49
CA ILE A 179 -2.96 -28.13 -2.64
C ILE A 179 -4.00 -29.21 -2.95
N PRO A 180 -5.32 -28.88 -2.92
CA PRO A 180 -6.35 -29.85 -3.21
C PRO A 180 -6.41 -30.13 -4.72
N SER A 181 -7.05 -31.23 -5.11
CA SER A 181 -7.21 -31.52 -6.53
C SER A 181 -8.12 -30.49 -7.19
N LEU A 182 -7.93 -30.22 -8.49
CA LEU A 182 -8.77 -29.26 -9.21
C LEU A 182 -10.25 -29.67 -9.20
N ASN A 183 -10.54 -30.97 -9.12
CA ASN A 183 -11.90 -31.50 -9.03
C ASN A 183 -12.58 -31.15 -7.70
N ASP A 184 -11.83 -31.01 -6.60
CA ASP A 184 -12.38 -30.61 -5.30
C ASP A 184 -12.80 -29.13 -5.32
N ILE A 185 -12.07 -28.31 -6.08
CA ILE A 185 -12.35 -26.88 -6.24
C ILE A 185 -13.45 -26.64 -7.27
N LYS A 186 -13.37 -27.32 -8.42
CA LYS A 186 -14.31 -27.21 -9.53
C LYS A 186 -14.74 -28.60 -10.00
N PRO A 187 -15.74 -29.22 -9.35
CA PRO A 187 -16.19 -30.58 -9.64
C PRO A 187 -16.77 -30.81 -11.04
N ASN A 188 -16.92 -29.76 -11.86
CA ASN A 188 -17.41 -29.83 -13.25
C ASN A 188 -16.39 -29.30 -14.28
N TRP A 189 -15.12 -29.17 -13.92
CA TRP A 189 -14.10 -28.70 -14.84
C TRP A 189 -13.79 -29.78 -15.89
N ARG A 190 -14.06 -29.49 -17.18
CA ARG A 190 -14.00 -30.45 -18.29
C ARG A 190 -12.74 -30.34 -19.15
N GLY A 191 -11.61 -29.93 -18.58
CA GLY A 191 -10.36 -29.84 -19.34
C GLY A 191 -10.33 -28.71 -20.37
N GLN A 192 -11.05 -27.60 -20.13
CA GLN A 192 -10.83 -26.39 -20.92
C GLN A 192 -9.42 -25.87 -20.64
N LEU A 193 -8.72 -25.39 -21.66
CA LEU A 193 -7.38 -24.76 -21.58
C LEU A 193 -7.35 -23.46 -20.73
N ASP A 194 -8.42 -23.17 -19.99
CA ASP A 194 -8.60 -21.95 -19.23
C ASP A 194 -8.01 -22.10 -17.82
N THR A 195 -7.09 -21.18 -17.48
CA THR A 195 -6.52 -21.05 -16.14
C THR A 195 -7.61 -20.85 -15.10
N VAL A 196 -7.60 -21.67 -14.05
CA VAL A 196 -8.52 -21.53 -12.91
C VAL A 196 -7.84 -20.72 -11.82
N SER A 197 -8.39 -19.57 -11.47
CA SER A 197 -7.92 -18.75 -10.35
C SER A 197 -8.84 -18.90 -9.15
N VAL A 198 -8.26 -18.96 -7.95
CA VAL A 198 -8.97 -19.03 -6.66
C VAL A 198 -8.37 -18.02 -5.67
N HIS A 199 -9.18 -17.45 -4.79
CA HIS A 199 -8.68 -16.59 -3.71
C HIS A 199 -8.13 -17.42 -2.56
N VAL A 200 -7.00 -16.95 -2.02
CA VAL A 200 -6.43 -17.53 -0.80
C VAL A 200 -6.96 -16.76 0.40
N ASN A 201 -7.63 -17.45 1.31
CA ASN A 201 -8.19 -16.88 2.53
C ASN A 201 -7.63 -17.58 3.76
N LEU A 202 -7.62 -16.88 4.90
CA LEU A 202 -7.28 -17.44 6.20
C LEU A 202 -8.52 -17.49 7.07
N VAL A 203 -8.95 -18.69 7.44
CA VAL A 203 -10.13 -18.90 8.29
C VAL A 203 -9.70 -19.31 9.68
N LEU A 204 -10.19 -18.61 10.70
CA LEU A 204 -9.92 -18.91 12.09
C LEU A 204 -10.91 -19.97 12.60
N LYS A 205 -10.39 -21.13 13.02
CA LYS A 205 -11.20 -22.31 13.38
C LYS A 205 -12.20 -22.07 14.52
N ARG A 206 -11.85 -21.22 15.49
CA ARG A 206 -12.66 -21.05 16.71
C ARG A 206 -13.99 -20.32 16.49
N ASN A 207 -14.05 -19.43 15.51
CA ASN A 207 -15.20 -18.53 15.30
C ASN A 207 -15.54 -18.31 13.82
N ALA A 208 -14.92 -19.08 12.92
CA ALA A 208 -15.08 -18.97 11.47
C ALA A 208 -14.81 -17.57 10.90
N LEU A 209 -14.01 -16.74 11.59
CA LEU A 209 -13.55 -15.47 11.05
C LEU A 209 -12.71 -15.74 9.80
N CYS A 210 -13.14 -15.25 8.66
CA CYS A 210 -12.40 -15.32 7.42
C CYS A 210 -11.71 -14.00 7.14
N VAL A 211 -10.39 -14.04 6.99
CA VAL A 211 -9.54 -12.91 6.64
C VAL A 211 -9.03 -13.12 5.22
N ALA A 212 -9.39 -12.20 4.33
CA ALA A 212 -8.92 -12.24 2.97
C ALA A 212 -7.45 -11.82 2.89
N THR A 213 -6.62 -12.63 2.22
CA THR A 213 -5.20 -12.32 2.06
C THR A 213 -4.92 -11.33 0.94
N GLY A 214 -5.88 -11.15 0.02
CA GLY A 214 -5.71 -10.37 -1.22
C GLY A 214 -4.91 -11.10 -2.30
N MET A 215 -4.54 -12.36 -2.07
CA MET A 215 -3.76 -13.16 -3.01
C MET A 215 -4.63 -14.13 -3.80
N LEU A 216 -4.22 -14.40 -5.04
CA LEU A 216 -4.80 -15.40 -5.91
C LEU A 216 -3.80 -16.55 -6.11
N PHE A 217 -4.34 -17.75 -6.20
CA PHE A 217 -3.64 -18.94 -6.64
C PHE A 217 -4.24 -19.40 -7.98
N LYS A 218 -3.39 -19.77 -8.93
CA LYS A 218 -3.77 -20.14 -10.29
C LYS A 218 -3.35 -21.57 -10.60
N PHE A 219 -4.29 -22.33 -11.14
CA PHE A 219 -4.07 -23.62 -11.79
C PHE A 219 -4.00 -23.38 -13.30
N THR A 220 -2.80 -23.52 -13.87
CA THR A 220 -2.57 -23.36 -15.31
C THR A 220 -2.35 -24.75 -15.92
N PRO A 221 -3.13 -25.16 -16.93
CA PRO A 221 -2.90 -26.43 -17.62
C PRO A 221 -1.52 -26.43 -18.31
N VAL A 222 -0.76 -27.52 -18.20
CA VAL A 222 0.46 -27.71 -18.98
C VAL A 222 0.11 -28.55 -20.20
N GLU A 223 0.32 -28.00 -21.40
CA GLU A 223 0.19 -28.76 -22.65
C GLU A 223 1.35 -29.75 -22.78
N LEU A 224 1.27 -30.96 -22.23
CA LEU A 224 2.14 -32.08 -22.63
C LEU A 224 1.50 -33.43 -22.23
N THR A 225 1.08 -34.19 -23.25
CA THR A 225 0.86 -35.66 -23.34
C THR A 225 0.23 -36.41 -22.16
N GLU A 226 -1.02 -36.84 -22.37
CA GLU A 226 -1.78 -37.93 -21.70
C GLU A 226 -1.99 -37.90 -20.17
N GLU A 227 -1.29 -37.05 -19.42
CA GLU A 227 -1.55 -36.79 -17.99
C GLU A 227 -1.82 -35.31 -17.76
N CYS A 228 -2.89 -34.95 -17.04
CA CYS A 228 -3.25 -33.56 -16.75
C CYS A 228 -2.25 -32.94 -15.75
N ALA A 229 -1.10 -32.49 -16.24
CA ALA A 229 -0.14 -31.72 -15.46
C ALA A 229 -0.58 -30.25 -15.36
N PHE A 230 -0.43 -29.64 -14.18
CA PHE A 230 -0.71 -28.24 -13.93
C PHE A 230 0.55 -27.50 -13.46
N SER A 231 0.75 -26.28 -13.95
CA SER A 231 1.67 -25.31 -13.34
C SER A 231 0.89 -24.39 -12.40
N TYR A 232 1.56 -23.94 -11.35
CA TYR A 232 0.96 -23.12 -10.31
C TYR A 232 1.59 -21.74 -10.30
N GLU A 233 0.77 -20.71 -10.21
CA GLU A 233 1.22 -19.32 -10.07
C GLU A 233 0.45 -18.65 -8.94
N ALA A 234 1.12 -17.78 -8.18
CA ALA A 234 0.49 -16.97 -7.15
C ALA A 234 0.88 -15.50 -7.30
N GLY A 235 -0.05 -14.60 -6.97
CA GLY A 235 0.17 -13.16 -7.08
C GLY A 235 -0.87 -12.33 -6.35
N ASN A 236 -0.59 -11.03 -6.20
CA ASN A 236 -1.51 -10.07 -5.61
C ASN A 236 -2.68 -9.79 -6.56
N SER A 237 -3.90 -9.76 -6.01
CA SER A 237 -5.10 -9.37 -6.72
C SER A 237 -5.44 -7.91 -6.44
N ASN A 238 -5.84 -7.17 -7.48
CA ASN A 238 -6.53 -5.89 -7.33
C ASN A 238 -8.05 -6.07 -7.17
N ASP A 239 -8.57 -7.27 -7.42
CA ASP A 239 -10.00 -7.57 -7.33
C ASP A 239 -10.42 -7.81 -5.88
N PRO A 240 -11.59 -7.28 -5.46
CA PRO A 240 -12.09 -7.47 -4.11
C PRO A 240 -12.28 -8.97 -3.83
N PRO A 241 -11.83 -9.47 -2.67
CA PRO A 241 -11.96 -10.88 -2.33
C PRO A 241 -13.45 -11.26 -2.27
N CYS A 242 -13.84 -12.29 -3.01
CA CYS A 242 -15.16 -12.91 -2.91
C CYS A 242 -15.27 -13.65 -1.58
N VAL A 243 -15.64 -12.96 -0.50
CA VAL A 243 -15.95 -13.61 0.78
C VAL A 243 -17.47 -13.70 0.92
N GLN A 244 -18.04 -14.79 0.39
CA GLN A 244 -19.38 -15.22 0.80
C GLN A 244 -19.24 -16.53 1.57
N ILE A 245 -19.39 -16.44 2.87
CA ILE A 245 -19.59 -17.58 3.75
C ILE A 245 -21.07 -17.55 4.12
N ASN A 246 -21.80 -18.60 3.71
CA ASN A 246 -23.19 -18.82 4.11
C ASN A 246 -23.25 -19.36 5.54
#